data_AF-A0A197SPB4-F1
#
_entry.id   AF-A0A197SPB4-F1
#
_cell.length_a   1.000
_cell.length_b   1.000
_cell.length_c   1.000
_cell.angle_alpha   90.00
_cell.angle_beta   90.00
_cell.angle_gamma   90.00
#
_symmetry.space_group_name_H-M   'P 1'
#
loop_
_entity.id
_entity.type
_entity.pdbx_description
1 polymer ?
#
loop_
_entity_poly.entity_id
_entity_poly.type
_entity_poly.pdbx_seq_one_letter_code
_entity_poly.pdbx_strand_id
1 'polypeptide(L)'
;MLEIDEYASGLGWDQPARLFALVDTAKLRTQEPGLAAQLGLDQGDAAAPLTPIEQDEIPAGQALDEFLGTIAWPDAVVGCALTVERLMLPPSAETSVPEGLNDKQLAKWVAKHPDRQEVRMTVAVLRDGARDSAVRLREKDSPTEVLTGAGLVPGLAEALSATFAD
;
A
#
# COMPACT_ATOMS: atom_id res chain seq x y z
N MET A 1 -5.61 -7.65 1.55
CA MET A 1 -4.18 -7.29 1.30
C MET A 1 -3.69 -7.97 0.02
N LEU A 2 -3.66 -9.31 -0.07
CA LEU A 2 -3.20 -10.01 -1.28
C LEU A 2 -4.01 -9.68 -2.54
N GLU A 3 -5.33 -9.52 -2.43
CA GLU A 3 -6.17 -9.09 -3.57
C GLU A 3 -5.74 -7.72 -4.14
N ILE A 4 -5.28 -6.79 -3.28
CA ILE A 4 -4.79 -5.47 -3.69
C ILE A 4 -3.41 -5.59 -4.34
N ASP A 5 -2.54 -6.47 -3.83
CA ASP A 5 -1.26 -6.78 -4.48
C ASP A 5 -1.47 -7.38 -5.86
N GLU A 6 -2.35 -8.38 -5.99
CA GLU A 6 -2.66 -9.02 -7.26
C GLU A 6 -3.27 -8.04 -8.27
N TYR A 7 -4.21 -7.20 -7.83
CA TYR A 7 -4.77 -6.12 -8.63
C TYR A 7 -3.67 -5.19 -9.16
N ALA A 8 -2.80 -4.68 -8.28
CA ALA A 8 -1.70 -3.81 -8.67
C ALA A 8 -0.67 -4.54 -9.56
N SER A 9 -0.41 -5.83 -9.31
CA SER A 9 0.42 -6.69 -10.17
C SER A 9 -0.11 -6.76 -11.59
N GLY A 10 -1.43 -6.87 -11.75
CA GLY A 10 -2.10 -6.88 -13.06
C GLY A 10 -1.90 -5.59 -13.87
N LEU A 11 -1.61 -4.46 -13.22
CA LEU A 11 -1.34 -3.18 -13.88
C LEU A 11 0.10 -3.04 -14.40
N GLY A 12 0.99 -3.98 -14.08
CA GLY A 12 2.41 -3.90 -14.40
C GLY A 12 3.17 -2.94 -13.47
N TRP A 13 4.47 -2.78 -13.68
CA TRP A 13 5.37 -1.91 -12.90
C TRP A 13 5.33 -0.45 -13.35
N ASP A 14 6.05 0.40 -12.63
CA ASP A 14 6.21 1.83 -12.88
C ASP A 14 4.88 2.59 -12.73
N GLN A 15 4.05 2.14 -11.78
CA GLN A 15 2.74 2.73 -11.48
C GLN A 15 2.83 3.79 -10.38
N PRO A 16 1.95 4.81 -10.39
CA PRO A 16 1.83 5.73 -9.26
C PRO A 16 1.39 4.98 -8.00
N ALA A 17 1.62 5.61 -6.85
CA ALA A 17 1.10 5.08 -5.59
C ALA A 17 -0.43 5.11 -5.60
N ARG A 18 -1.06 4.04 -5.12
CA ARG A 18 -2.52 3.85 -5.09
C ARG A 18 -2.99 3.70 -3.66
N LEU A 19 -3.93 4.55 -3.26
CA LEU A 19 -4.56 4.52 -1.95
C LEU A 19 -5.94 3.85 -2.08
N PHE A 20 -6.30 3.05 -1.09
CA PHE A 20 -7.58 2.35 -1.02
C PHE A 20 -8.24 2.63 0.33
N ALA A 21 -9.52 3.00 0.31
CA ALA A 21 -10.38 2.93 1.48
C ALA A 21 -10.84 1.48 1.66
N LEU A 22 -10.79 0.96 2.89
CA LEU A 22 -11.32 -0.36 3.22
C LEU A 22 -12.66 -0.18 3.91
N VAL A 23 -13.71 -0.69 3.30
CA VAL A 23 -15.08 -0.62 3.84
C VAL A 23 -15.58 -2.03 4.16
N ASP A 24 -16.39 -2.14 5.21
CA ASP A 24 -17.04 -3.40 5.55
C ASP A 24 -18.01 -3.82 4.43
N THR A 25 -17.75 -4.98 3.83
CA THR A 25 -18.51 -5.47 2.67
C THR A 25 -19.99 -5.65 3.00
N ALA A 26 -20.33 -6.11 4.21
CA ALA A 26 -21.72 -6.32 4.60
C ALA A 26 -22.46 -4.99 4.84
N LYS A 27 -21.78 -4.00 5.45
CA LYS A 27 -22.32 -2.64 5.58
C LYS A 27 -22.49 -1.98 4.22
N LEU A 28 -21.51 -2.11 3.32
CA LEU A 28 -21.57 -1.55 1.97
C LEU A 28 -22.80 -2.07 1.20
N ARG A 29 -23.07 -3.38 1.23
CA ARG A 29 -24.27 -3.97 0.60
C ARG A 29 -25.58 -3.41 1.17
N THR A 30 -25.61 -3.16 2.47
CA THR A 30 -26.82 -2.69 3.17
C THR A 30 -27.07 -1.21 2.95
N GLN A 31 -26.01 -0.40 3.00
CA GLN A 31 -26.09 1.07 2.97
C GLN A 31 -26.05 1.61 1.53
N GLU A 32 -25.27 0.99 0.65
CA GLU A 32 -25.05 1.41 -0.73
C GLU A 32 -25.31 0.25 -1.72
N PRO A 33 -26.56 -0.27 -1.80
CA PRO A 33 -26.88 -1.44 -2.61
C PRO A 33 -26.62 -1.23 -4.12
N GLY A 34 -26.75 0.01 -4.60
CA GLY A 34 -26.44 0.35 -5.99
C GLY A 34 -24.95 0.22 -6.32
N LEU A 35 -24.08 0.69 -5.43
CA LEU A 35 -22.63 0.53 -5.56
C LEU A 35 -22.22 -0.94 -5.40
N ALA A 36 -22.82 -1.65 -4.44
CA ALA A 36 -22.58 -3.07 -4.26
C ALA A 36 -22.91 -3.89 -5.53
N ALA A 37 -24.02 -3.58 -6.21
CA ALA A 37 -24.37 -4.23 -7.48
C ALA A 37 -23.36 -3.90 -8.60
N GLN A 38 -22.87 -2.66 -8.69
CA GLN A 38 -21.84 -2.28 -9.66
C GLN A 38 -20.51 -3.02 -9.42
N LEU A 39 -20.19 -3.29 -8.16
CA LEU A 39 -19.00 -4.03 -7.75
C LEU A 39 -19.20 -5.57 -7.77
N GLY A 40 -20.40 -6.06 -8.13
CA GLY A 40 -20.72 -7.49 -8.14
C GLY A 40 -20.75 -8.14 -6.74
N LEU A 41 -20.97 -7.34 -5.69
CA LEU A 41 -21.03 -7.76 -4.29
C LEU A 41 -22.44 -8.20 -3.86
N ASP A 42 -23.42 -8.08 -4.74
CA ASP A 42 -24.82 -8.46 -4.52
C ASP A 42 -25.04 -9.98 -4.58
N GLN A 43 -24.11 -10.74 -5.19
CA GLN A 43 -24.22 -12.19 -5.36
C GLN A 43 -23.02 -12.95 -4.77
N GLY A 44 -23.17 -13.46 -3.54
CA GLY A 44 -22.24 -14.44 -2.97
C GLY A 44 -21.98 -14.30 -1.46
N ASP A 45 -21.92 -15.46 -0.78
CA ASP A 45 -21.57 -15.61 0.65
C ASP A 45 -20.06 -15.61 0.91
N ALA A 46 -19.23 -15.61 -0.13
CA ALA A 46 -17.77 -15.79 -0.04
C ALA A 46 -16.94 -14.52 -0.33
N ALA A 47 -17.57 -13.33 -0.34
CA ALA A 47 -16.82 -12.10 -0.55
C ALA A 47 -15.88 -11.84 0.64
N ALA A 48 -14.72 -11.24 0.36
CA ALA A 48 -13.83 -10.75 1.39
C ALA A 48 -14.60 -9.86 2.40
N PRO A 49 -14.25 -9.89 3.69
CA PRO A 49 -14.95 -9.12 4.72
C PRO A 49 -14.83 -7.60 4.50
N LEU A 50 -13.79 -7.18 3.78
CA LEU A 50 -13.55 -5.79 3.43
C LEU A 50 -13.52 -5.64 1.91
N THR A 51 -14.16 -4.57 1.41
CA THR A 51 -14.09 -4.15 0.02
C THR A 51 -13.08 -3.01 -0.10
N PRO A 52 -12.01 -3.15 -0.90
CA PRO A 52 -11.12 -2.04 -1.20
C PRO A 52 -11.75 -1.13 -2.26
N ILE A 53 -11.85 0.16 -1.95
CA ILE A 53 -12.29 1.21 -2.88
C ILE A 53 -11.09 2.06 -3.21
N GLU A 54 -10.64 2.03 -4.47
CA GLU A 54 -9.52 2.86 -4.93
C GLU A 54 -9.88 4.35 -4.77
N GLN A 55 -8.93 5.12 -4.25
CA GLN A 55 -8.99 6.57 -4.13
C GLN A 55 -8.20 7.22 -5.26
N ASP A 56 -8.33 8.54 -5.40
CA ASP A 56 -7.58 9.29 -6.39
C ASP A 56 -6.05 9.08 -6.24
N GLU A 57 -5.36 9.08 -7.38
CA GLU A 57 -3.92 8.92 -7.43
C GLU A 57 -3.20 10.04 -6.68
N ILE A 58 -2.09 9.70 -6.03
CA ILE A 58 -1.24 10.70 -5.38
C ILE A 58 -0.70 11.66 -6.44
N PRO A 59 -0.91 12.99 -6.31
CA PRO A 59 -0.43 13.96 -7.28
C PRO A 59 1.06 13.80 -7.56
N ALA A 60 1.42 13.73 -8.84
CA ALA A 60 2.81 13.58 -9.25
C ALA A 60 3.69 14.70 -8.65
N GLY A 61 4.75 14.31 -7.95
CA GLY A 61 5.71 15.23 -7.35
C GLY A 61 5.37 15.68 -5.92
N GLN A 62 4.22 15.29 -5.36
CA GLN A 62 3.95 15.45 -3.93
C GLN A 62 4.64 14.34 -3.13
N ALA A 63 5.20 14.69 -1.98
CA ALA A 63 5.78 13.70 -1.09
C ALA A 63 4.67 12.86 -0.44
N LEU A 64 4.91 11.55 -0.27
CA LEU A 64 3.87 10.63 0.23
C LEU A 64 3.40 11.01 1.64
N ASP A 65 4.31 11.41 2.51
CA ASP A 65 4.04 11.88 3.86
C ASP A 65 3.18 13.16 3.86
N GLU A 66 3.50 14.13 3.00
CA GLU A 66 2.69 15.33 2.82
C GLU A 66 1.27 14.98 2.33
N PHE A 67 1.14 14.07 1.38
CA PHE A 67 -0.16 13.62 0.88
C PHE A 67 -0.97 12.92 1.97
N LEU A 68 -0.38 11.94 2.67
CA LEU A 68 -1.05 11.21 3.74
C LEU A 68 -1.52 12.15 4.86
N GLY A 69 -0.75 13.20 5.17
CA GLY A 69 -1.14 14.24 6.13
C GLY A 69 -2.36 15.08 5.75
N THR A 70 -2.85 14.98 4.50
CA THR A 70 -4.08 15.64 4.04
C THR A 70 -5.31 14.74 4.04
N ILE A 71 -5.13 13.44 4.29
CA ILE A 71 -6.20 12.46 4.23
C ILE A 71 -7.07 12.56 5.48
N ALA A 72 -8.40 12.57 5.26
CA ALA A 72 -9.40 12.45 6.31
C ALA A 72 -10.42 11.39 5.90
N TRP A 73 -10.62 10.39 6.76
CA TRP A 73 -11.49 9.26 6.47
C TRP A 73 -12.86 9.40 7.15
N PRO A 74 -13.98 9.20 6.43
CA PRO A 74 -15.29 9.13 7.07
C PRO A 74 -15.40 7.86 7.95
N ASP A 75 -16.37 7.85 8.86
CA ASP A 75 -16.60 6.75 9.82
C ASP A 75 -16.88 5.40 9.15
N ALA A 76 -17.39 5.41 7.92
CA ALA A 76 -17.65 4.20 7.15
C ALA A 76 -16.37 3.46 6.73
N VAL A 77 -15.23 4.16 6.65
CA VAL A 77 -13.94 3.59 6.28
C VAL A 77 -13.30 2.99 7.53
N VAL A 78 -13.23 1.66 7.58
CA VAL A 78 -12.73 0.91 8.74
C VAL A 78 -11.22 0.70 8.70
N GLY A 79 -10.59 0.98 7.57
CA GLY A 79 -9.16 0.91 7.36
C GLY A 79 -8.75 1.49 6.01
N CYS A 80 -7.46 1.54 5.73
CA CYS A 80 -6.94 1.94 4.43
C CYS A 80 -5.79 1.03 4.01
N ALA A 81 -5.51 1.02 2.71
CA ALA A 81 -4.34 0.34 2.18
C ALA A 81 -3.63 1.22 1.15
N LEU A 82 -2.30 1.07 1.05
CA LEU A 82 -1.48 1.76 0.06
C LEU A 82 -0.62 0.76 -0.68
N THR A 83 -0.60 0.88 -2.01
CA THR A 83 0.38 0.22 -2.86
C THR A 83 1.35 1.25 -3.40
N VAL A 84 2.65 1.02 -3.22
CA VAL A 84 3.72 1.92 -3.69
C VAL A 84 4.96 1.14 -4.13
N GLU A 85 5.61 1.62 -5.18
CA GLU A 85 6.90 1.09 -5.65
C GLU A 85 8.06 1.91 -5.08
N ARG A 86 9.11 1.23 -4.62
CA ARG A 86 10.30 1.85 -4.06
C ARG A 86 11.57 1.14 -4.49
N LEU A 87 12.65 1.93 -4.54
CA LEU A 87 14.00 1.42 -4.58
C LEU A 87 14.48 1.16 -3.15
N MET A 88 15.02 -0.03 -2.91
CA MET A 88 15.66 -0.40 -1.66
C MET A 88 17.04 -1.00 -1.90
N LEU A 89 17.84 -1.06 -0.85
CA LEU A 89 19.08 -1.83 -0.84
C LEU A 89 18.84 -3.14 -0.10
N PRO A 90 19.42 -4.25 -0.58
CA PRO A 90 19.48 -5.45 0.23
C PRO A 90 20.36 -5.20 1.46
N PRO A 91 20.16 -5.92 2.57
CA PRO A 91 20.95 -5.76 3.80
C PRO A 91 22.47 -5.86 3.58
N SER A 92 22.91 -6.66 2.61
CA SER A 92 24.33 -6.80 2.24
C SER A 92 24.95 -5.53 1.66
N ALA A 93 24.13 -4.62 1.12
CA ALA A 93 24.57 -3.35 0.53
C ALA A 93 24.35 -2.15 1.47
N GLU A 94 23.65 -2.30 2.60
CA GLU A 94 23.43 -1.19 3.53
C GLU A 94 24.74 -0.66 4.14
N THR A 95 25.74 -1.52 4.34
CA THR A 95 27.04 -1.14 4.90
C THR A 95 27.89 -0.26 3.96
N SER A 96 27.54 -0.19 2.66
CA SER A 96 28.27 0.66 1.70
C SER A 96 27.67 2.07 1.58
N VAL A 97 26.55 2.35 2.28
CA VAL A 97 25.90 3.66 2.29
C VAL A 97 26.83 4.70 2.94
N PRO A 98 27.19 5.80 2.25
CA PRO A 98 28.01 6.85 2.82
C PRO A 98 27.34 7.54 4.01
N GLU A 99 28.12 7.84 5.05
CA GLU A 99 27.65 8.63 6.19
C GLU A 99 27.40 10.10 5.79
N GLY A 100 26.46 10.76 6.50
CA GLY A 100 26.22 12.19 6.36
C GLY A 100 25.44 12.62 5.12
N LEU A 101 24.87 11.69 4.35
CA LEU A 101 23.95 12.02 3.27
C LEU A 101 22.62 12.50 3.83
N ASN A 102 22.08 13.59 3.28
CA ASN A 102 20.65 13.92 3.48
C ASN A 102 19.76 13.03 2.61
N ASP A 103 18.45 13.04 2.86
CA ASP A 103 17.47 12.16 2.18
C ASP A 103 17.54 12.25 0.65
N LYS A 104 17.71 13.46 0.10
CA LYS A 104 17.83 13.66 -1.35
C LYS A 104 19.12 13.07 -1.92
N GLN A 105 20.22 13.17 -1.18
CA GLN A 105 21.49 12.57 -1.57
C GLN A 105 21.46 11.06 -1.45
N LEU A 106 20.88 10.53 -0.37
CA LEU A 106 20.68 9.11 -0.14
C LEU A 106 19.84 8.49 -1.26
N ALA A 107 18.68 9.06 -1.58
CA ALA A 107 17.82 8.57 -2.66
C ALA A 107 18.55 8.55 -4.02
N LYS A 108 19.34 9.58 -4.33
CA LYS A 108 20.16 9.63 -5.56
C LYS A 108 21.26 8.57 -5.58
N TRP A 109 21.84 8.25 -4.43
CA TRP A 109 22.88 7.25 -4.31
C TRP A 109 22.29 5.83 -4.47
N VAL A 110 21.19 5.53 -3.77
CA VAL A 110 20.45 4.25 -3.88
C VAL A 110 20.03 4.00 -5.32
N ALA A 111 19.51 5.02 -6.01
CA ALA A 111 19.09 4.89 -7.40
C ALA A 111 20.22 4.52 -8.38
N LYS A 112 21.48 4.76 -8.01
CA LYS A 112 22.65 4.41 -8.81
C LYS A 112 23.35 3.14 -8.33
N HIS A 113 22.93 2.56 -7.20
CA HIS A 113 23.59 1.40 -6.63
C HIS A 113 23.37 0.17 -7.54
N PRO A 114 24.42 -0.66 -7.80
CA PRO A 114 24.28 -1.85 -8.64
C PRO A 114 23.34 -2.88 -8.02
N ASP A 115 23.41 -3.08 -6.70
CA ASP A 115 22.60 -4.08 -5.99
C ASP A 115 21.23 -3.54 -5.57
N ARG A 116 20.80 -2.37 -6.07
CA ARG A 116 19.48 -1.83 -5.72
C ARG A 116 18.40 -2.79 -6.18
N GLN A 117 17.35 -2.92 -5.38
CA GLN A 117 16.18 -3.72 -5.70
C GLN A 117 14.97 -2.81 -5.84
N GLU A 118 14.10 -3.18 -6.77
CA GLU A 118 12.79 -2.57 -6.93
C GLU A 118 11.76 -3.46 -6.27
N VAL A 119 11.01 -2.87 -5.34
CA VAL A 119 9.96 -3.55 -4.60
C VAL A 119 8.66 -2.80 -4.74
N ARG A 120 7.56 -3.56 -4.83
CA ARG A 120 6.22 -3.07 -4.61
C ARG A 120 5.80 -3.49 -3.21
N MET A 121 5.33 -2.52 -2.44
CA MET A 121 4.83 -2.73 -1.09
C MET A 121 3.34 -2.42 -1.08
N THR A 122 2.54 -3.35 -0.60
CA THR A 122 1.11 -3.19 -0.35
C THR A 122 0.90 -3.27 1.16
N VAL A 123 0.54 -2.17 1.79
CA VAL A 123 0.37 -2.09 3.26
C VAL A 123 -1.07 -1.76 3.58
N ALA A 124 -1.69 -2.48 4.51
CA ALA A 124 -3.04 -2.23 4.97
C ALA A 124 -3.05 -2.04 6.49
N VAL A 125 -3.86 -1.09 6.96
CA VAL A 125 -4.11 -0.85 8.39
C VAL A 125 -5.61 -0.66 8.63
N LEU A 126 -6.07 -1.13 9.79
CA LEU A 126 -7.44 -0.93 10.27
C LEU A 126 -7.44 0.02 11.47
N ARG A 127 -8.59 0.65 11.74
CA ARG A 127 -8.78 1.54 12.90
C ARG A 127 -8.59 0.85 14.25
N ASP A 128 -8.74 -0.48 14.30
CA ASP A 128 -8.52 -1.29 15.51
C ASP A 128 -7.03 -1.60 15.77
N GLY A 129 -6.12 -1.10 14.91
CA GLY A 129 -4.68 -1.31 15.00
C GLY A 129 -4.19 -2.57 14.29
N ALA A 130 -5.07 -3.39 13.70
CA ALA A 130 -4.65 -4.47 12.84
C ALA A 130 -3.88 -3.93 11.62
N ARG A 131 -2.79 -4.60 11.25
CA ARG A 131 -1.97 -4.23 10.10
C ARG A 131 -1.48 -5.47 9.38
N ASP A 132 -1.33 -5.35 8.07
CA ASP A 132 -0.78 -6.39 7.22
C ASP A 132 0.03 -5.76 6.08
N SER A 133 0.96 -6.52 5.51
CA SER A 133 1.80 -6.03 4.42
C SER A 133 2.19 -7.15 3.48
N ALA A 134 2.27 -6.84 2.19
CA ALA A 134 2.94 -7.64 1.17
C ALA A 134 4.09 -6.87 0.55
N VAL A 135 5.17 -7.57 0.26
CA VAL A 135 6.34 -7.06 -0.46
C VAL A 135 6.62 -7.99 -1.63
N ARG A 136 6.61 -7.43 -2.83
CA ARG A 136 6.89 -8.11 -4.09
C ARG A 136 8.14 -7.53 -4.71
N LEU A 137 9.10 -8.39 -5.07
CA LEU A 137 10.34 -7.99 -5.72
C LEU A 137 10.16 -8.03 -7.24
N ARG A 138 10.63 -6.99 -7.95
CA ARG A 138 10.56 -6.93 -9.43
C ARG A 138 11.28 -8.10 -10.10
N GLU A 139 12.40 -8.53 -9.53
CA GLU A 139 13.16 -9.68 -10.03
C GLU A 139 12.48 -11.04 -9.79
N LYS A 140 11.50 -11.09 -8.88
CA LYS A 140 10.76 -12.29 -8.47
C LYS A 140 9.26 -12.04 -8.52
N ASP A 141 8.80 -11.54 -9.66
CA ASP A 141 7.43 -11.11 -9.84
C ASP A 141 6.48 -12.31 -10.08
N SER A 142 6.22 -13.07 -9.02
CA SER A 142 5.29 -14.21 -8.99
C SER A 142 4.40 -14.13 -7.76
N PRO A 143 3.09 -14.47 -7.87
CA PRO A 143 2.19 -14.58 -6.71
C PRO A 143 2.73 -15.49 -5.59
N THR A 144 3.56 -16.48 -5.92
CA THR A 144 4.13 -17.42 -4.94
C THR A 144 5.37 -16.88 -4.21
N GLU A 145 5.96 -15.78 -4.69
CA GLU A 145 7.19 -15.18 -4.14
C GLU A 145 6.90 -13.90 -3.32
N VAL A 146 5.63 -13.57 -3.10
CA VAL A 146 5.22 -12.40 -2.32
C VAL A 146 5.50 -12.66 -0.84
N LEU A 147 6.32 -11.80 -0.23
CA LEU A 147 6.57 -11.83 1.20
C LEU A 147 5.41 -11.14 1.92
N THR A 148 4.83 -11.79 2.92
CA THR A 148 3.71 -11.24 3.69
C THR A 148 4.04 -11.15 5.18
N GLY A 149 3.47 -10.14 5.85
CA GLY A 149 3.58 -10.02 7.29
C GLY A 149 3.37 -8.60 7.82
N ALA A 150 2.69 -8.51 8.96
CA ALA A 150 2.35 -7.28 9.67
C ALA A 150 3.54 -6.37 10.07
N GLY A 151 4.76 -6.89 10.04
CA GLY A 151 5.97 -6.17 10.45
C GLY A 151 6.95 -5.86 9.31
N LEU A 152 6.60 -6.14 8.05
CA LEU A 152 7.54 -5.99 6.93
C LEU A 152 7.83 -4.52 6.59
N VAL A 153 6.84 -3.64 6.72
CA VAL A 153 6.96 -2.23 6.34
C VAL A 153 6.44 -1.31 7.45
N PRO A 154 7.06 -1.31 8.65
CA PRO A 154 6.51 -0.67 9.84
C PRO A 154 6.32 0.84 9.65
N GLY A 155 7.27 1.55 9.04
CA GLY A 155 7.15 2.99 8.84
C GLY A 155 5.98 3.41 7.94
N LEU A 156 5.66 2.61 6.92
CA LEU A 156 4.50 2.89 6.07
C LEU A 156 3.18 2.55 6.77
N ALA A 157 3.16 1.46 7.55
CA ALA A 157 2.00 1.12 8.36
C ALA A 157 1.70 2.22 9.39
N GLU A 158 2.73 2.75 10.06
CA GLU A 158 2.59 3.87 11.01
C GLU A 158 2.08 5.14 10.34
N ALA A 159 2.61 5.48 9.16
CA ALA A 159 2.14 6.63 8.38
C ALA A 159 0.67 6.50 7.95
N LEU A 160 0.24 5.30 7.55
CA LEU A 160 -1.17 5.05 7.23
C LEU A 160 -2.06 5.11 8.46
N SER A 161 -1.64 4.52 9.59
CA SER A 161 -2.38 4.59 10.84
C SER A 161 -2.57 6.03 11.32
N ALA A 162 -1.58 6.90 11.10
CA ALA A 162 -1.67 8.32 11.43
C ALA A 162 -2.77 9.06 10.64
N THR A 163 -3.21 8.57 9.47
CA THR A 163 -4.33 9.17 8.71
C THR A 163 -5.70 8.99 9.39
N PHE A 164 -5.76 8.17 10.45
CA PHE A 164 -6.95 8.00 11.28
C PHE A 164 -6.86 8.77 12.62
N ALA A 165 -5.76 9.47 12.89
CA ALA A 165 -5.63 10.31 14.06
C ALA A 165 -6.34 11.66 13.80
N ASP A 166 -7.21 12.05 14.73
CA ASP A 166 -7.97 13.32 14.69
C ASP A 166 -7.08 14.56 14.91
#